data_AF-A0A2V7TXG2-F1
#
_entry.id   AF-A0A2V7TXG2-F1
#
_cell.length_a   1.000
_cell.length_b   1.000
_cell.length_c   1.000
_cell.angle_alpha   90.00
_cell.angle_beta   90.00
_cell.angle_gamma   90.00
#
_symmetry.space_group_name_H-M   'P 1'
#
loop_
_entity.id
_entity.type
_entity.pdbx_description
1 polymer ?
#
loop_
_entity_poly.entity_id
_entity_poly.type
_entity_poly.pdbx_seq_one_letter_code
_entity_poly.pdbx_strand_id
1 'polypeptide(L)'
;MGGGVAVLDYDNDGRLDVFFTNGAQLEDPMPAARAPDKSDRRFWNRLYHQERDGTFRDVTERAGLTGMPQNRYGMGVAVGDYDNDGFEDLYVTGYGGNTLYHNNGDGTFRDVTQTAGVAASGWSASAGFFDYDNDGKLDLFVTRYVDWTFQTNGYCGEKKPGYRAYCHPDNYDGVSSILYRNNGDGTFTDVSAKAGIAGSIGKGLGVAFADYDQDGFVDVYVANDSVQSFLFHNGGNGTFSEVGLLVGVGFNEDGKTFAGMGADFADYDNDGRPDIVVTDLSNERYRLFRQGGDGSFQDATNASGIGAATLLFSGWSTRLFDYDNDGWKDLFVAQGHVMDTIEKTSPNLRYLQPPLLLRNDSGRFARVVPGEAFERAWPGRGAAFGDLDNDGDVDVVVGSVGGPALVLRNDGGNLRSWLGIQTIGKRSNRDGIGCRVKVVSPSGSTQYFTVNTAVGYLSASDKRLIVGLDGETAARLVEIRWPSGVVQKLENVAAGQTVTAVEPTP
;
A
#
# COMPACT_ATOMS: atom_id res chain seq x y z
N MET A 1 6.75 -13.10 6.72
CA MET A 1 5.74 -12.68 5.73
C MET A 1 4.46 -12.30 6.47
N GLY A 2 3.81 -11.19 6.10
CA GLY A 2 2.59 -10.66 6.74
C GLY A 2 2.80 -9.33 7.48
N GLY A 3 1.75 -8.87 8.18
CA GLY A 3 1.79 -7.65 8.99
C GLY A 3 1.21 -6.42 8.30
N GLY A 4 0.21 -6.61 7.41
CA GLY A 4 -0.53 -5.51 6.80
C GLY A 4 -1.32 -4.69 7.81
N VAL A 5 -1.39 -3.38 7.55
CA VAL A 5 -2.05 -2.36 8.37
C VAL A 5 -3.03 -1.59 7.49
N ALA A 6 -4.17 -1.20 8.02
CA ALA A 6 -5.06 -0.23 7.42
C ALA A 6 -5.34 0.93 8.38
N VAL A 7 -5.42 2.13 7.82
CA VAL A 7 -5.93 3.33 8.49
C VAL A 7 -7.14 3.81 7.70
N LEU A 8 -8.29 3.94 8.37
CA LEU A 8 -9.60 4.22 7.76
C LEU A 8 -10.57 4.79 8.79
N ASP A 9 -11.60 5.53 8.37
CA ASP A 9 -12.72 5.96 9.24
C ASP A 9 -13.88 4.97 9.07
N TYR A 10 -13.87 3.87 9.83
CA TYR A 10 -14.79 2.75 9.54
C TYR A 10 -16.24 3.03 9.95
N ASP A 11 -16.47 3.98 10.86
CA ASP A 11 -17.80 4.35 11.35
C ASP A 11 -18.24 5.77 10.93
N ASN A 12 -17.48 6.41 10.05
CA ASN A 12 -17.74 7.74 9.48
C ASN A 12 -17.89 8.83 10.54
N ASP A 13 -17.10 8.77 11.62
CA ASP A 13 -17.17 9.71 12.73
C ASP A 13 -16.14 10.85 12.65
N GLY A 14 -15.35 10.87 11.56
CA GLY A 14 -14.35 11.87 11.23
C GLY A 14 -12.98 11.61 11.84
N ARG A 15 -12.77 10.45 12.49
CA ARG A 15 -11.49 10.05 13.07
C ARG A 15 -10.99 8.77 12.43
N LEU A 16 -9.68 8.69 12.25
CA LEU A 16 -9.06 7.53 11.65
C LEU A 16 -8.85 6.43 12.69
N ASP A 17 -9.42 5.27 12.40
CA ASP A 17 -9.25 4.02 13.12
C ASP A 17 -8.14 3.18 12.51
N VAL A 18 -7.71 2.15 13.24
CA VAL A 18 -6.57 1.32 12.84
C VAL A 18 -6.92 -0.15 12.83
N PHE A 19 -6.72 -0.78 11.67
CA PHE A 19 -6.87 -2.22 11.51
C PHE A 19 -5.52 -2.91 11.27
N PHE A 20 -5.30 -4.04 11.92
CA PHE A 20 -4.13 -4.89 11.73
C PHE A 20 -4.56 -6.30 11.32
N THR A 21 -3.96 -6.78 10.23
CA THR A 21 -3.99 -8.21 9.93
C THR A 21 -3.07 -8.97 10.88
N ASN A 22 -3.40 -10.22 11.18
CA ASN A 22 -2.55 -11.04 12.02
C ASN A 22 -2.41 -12.46 11.47
N GLY A 23 -1.28 -13.08 11.81
CA GLY A 23 -0.94 -14.44 11.44
C GLY A 23 -1.78 -15.47 12.21
N ALA A 24 -1.21 -16.64 12.42
CA ALA A 24 -1.84 -17.72 13.15
C ALA A 24 -0.78 -18.54 13.85
N GLN A 25 -1.16 -19.33 14.85
CA GLN A 25 -0.27 -20.29 15.45
C GLN A 25 0.09 -21.37 14.42
N LEU A 26 1.39 -21.63 14.30
CA LEU A 26 1.96 -22.69 13.46
C LEU A 26 2.75 -23.66 14.32
N GLU A 27 2.87 -24.90 13.85
CA GLU A 27 3.77 -25.92 14.43
C GLU A 27 5.02 -26.03 13.56
N ASP A 28 6.14 -26.47 14.14
CA ASP A 28 7.36 -26.75 13.38
C ASP A 28 7.87 -28.20 13.60
N PRO A 29 7.77 -29.09 12.60
CA PRO A 29 7.15 -28.89 11.28
C PRO A 29 5.62 -28.88 11.35
N MET A 30 4.98 -28.08 10.50
CA MET A 30 3.53 -28.05 10.39
C MET A 30 3.05 -29.29 9.62
N PRO A 31 2.10 -30.09 10.15
CA PRO A 31 1.55 -31.21 9.42
C PRO A 31 0.84 -30.76 8.13
N ALA A 32 1.05 -31.53 7.07
CA ALA A 32 0.53 -31.32 5.73
C ALA A 32 -0.96 -30.96 5.61
N ALA A 33 -1.81 -31.55 6.46
CA ALA A 33 -3.26 -31.42 6.41
C ALA A 33 -3.82 -30.44 7.45
N ARG A 34 -2.95 -29.78 8.23
CA ARG A 34 -3.39 -28.93 9.33
C ARG A 34 -3.47 -27.47 8.88
N ALA A 35 -4.59 -26.83 9.22
CA ALA A 35 -4.79 -25.40 8.99
C ALA A 35 -4.08 -24.58 10.08
N PRO A 36 -3.65 -23.34 9.77
CA PRO A 36 -3.21 -22.39 10.79
C PRO A 36 -4.28 -22.17 11.87
N ASP A 37 -3.87 -22.10 13.14
CA ASP A 37 -4.79 -21.99 14.27
C ASP A 37 -4.92 -20.54 14.76
N LYS A 38 -6.14 -19.99 14.72
CA LYS A 38 -6.49 -18.65 15.21
C LYS A 38 -7.41 -18.67 16.45
N SER A 39 -7.51 -19.80 17.14
CA SER A 39 -8.38 -19.94 18.31
C SER A 39 -7.97 -19.05 19.49
N ASP A 40 -6.67 -18.73 19.62
CA ASP A 40 -6.16 -17.78 20.62
C ASP A 40 -6.29 -16.34 20.11
N ARG A 41 -6.86 -15.46 20.96
CA ARG A 41 -7.05 -14.03 20.70
C ARG A 41 -5.78 -13.31 20.25
N ARG A 42 -4.60 -13.79 20.61
CA ARG A 42 -3.31 -13.21 20.18
C ARG A 42 -3.07 -13.28 18.67
N PHE A 43 -3.79 -14.16 17.96
CA PHE A 43 -3.71 -14.32 16.50
C PHE A 43 -4.88 -13.72 15.75
N TRP A 44 -5.83 -13.10 16.45
CA TRP A 44 -6.92 -12.40 15.78
C TRP A 44 -6.38 -11.18 15.05
N ASN A 45 -7.03 -10.82 13.96
CA ASN A 45 -6.88 -9.47 13.42
C ASN A 45 -7.32 -8.46 14.49
N ARG A 46 -6.91 -7.19 14.36
CA ARG A 46 -7.25 -6.15 15.33
C ARG A 46 -7.91 -4.97 14.65
N LEU A 47 -8.97 -4.43 15.24
CA LEU A 47 -9.57 -3.15 14.86
C LEU A 47 -9.62 -2.32 16.14
N TYR A 48 -8.99 -1.15 16.07
CA TYR A 48 -8.94 -0.20 17.16
C TYR A 48 -9.67 1.07 16.75
N HIS A 49 -10.74 1.40 17.49
CA HIS A 49 -11.49 2.63 17.29
C HIS A 49 -10.77 3.80 17.97
N GLN A 50 -10.61 4.93 17.28
CA GLN A 50 -10.02 6.12 17.87
C GLN A 50 -11.05 6.92 18.66
N GLU A 51 -10.81 7.08 19.95
CA GLU A 51 -11.61 7.91 20.84
C GLU A 51 -11.24 9.40 20.65
N ARG A 52 -12.12 10.29 21.11
CA ARG A 52 -11.95 11.76 20.95
C ARG A 52 -10.70 12.34 21.63
N ASP A 53 -10.09 11.61 22.56
CA ASP A 53 -8.88 12.01 23.25
C ASP A 53 -7.59 11.49 22.58
N GLY A 54 -7.71 10.88 21.39
CA GLY A 54 -6.61 10.28 20.63
C GLY A 54 -6.20 8.89 21.12
N THR A 55 -6.87 8.34 22.13
CA THR A 55 -6.64 6.95 22.57
C THR A 55 -7.38 5.96 21.68
N PHE A 56 -6.95 4.70 21.71
CA PHE A 56 -7.49 3.65 20.86
C PHE A 56 -8.14 2.54 21.69
N ARG A 57 -9.38 2.18 21.35
CA ARG A 57 -10.15 1.10 21.98
C ARG A 57 -10.26 -0.11 21.06
N ASP A 58 -9.87 -1.29 21.53
CA ASP A 58 -10.09 -2.55 20.81
C ASP A 58 -11.59 -2.83 20.66
N VAL A 59 -12.07 -2.86 19.42
CA VAL A 59 -13.46 -3.17 19.06
C VAL A 59 -13.57 -4.44 18.21
N THR A 60 -12.48 -5.20 18.02
CA THR A 60 -12.38 -6.34 17.09
C THR A 60 -13.54 -7.32 17.19
N GLU A 61 -13.85 -7.75 18.41
CA GLU A 61 -14.86 -8.78 18.64
C GLU A 61 -16.27 -8.25 18.40
N ARG A 62 -16.54 -7.02 18.84
CA ARG A 62 -17.81 -6.33 18.59
C ARG A 62 -18.01 -6.08 17.09
N ALA A 63 -16.95 -5.71 16.38
CA ALA A 63 -16.96 -5.43 14.96
C ALA A 63 -17.03 -6.71 14.10
N GLY A 64 -16.83 -7.91 14.68
CA GLY A 64 -16.86 -9.18 13.93
C GLY A 64 -15.57 -9.49 13.15
N LEU A 65 -14.47 -8.80 13.43
CA LEU A 65 -13.23 -8.85 12.66
C LEU A 65 -12.15 -9.74 13.26
N THR A 66 -12.51 -10.82 13.97
CA THR A 66 -11.52 -11.69 14.63
C THR A 66 -10.64 -12.45 13.63
N GLY A 67 -11.13 -12.72 12.42
CA GLY A 67 -10.51 -13.65 11.46
C GLY A 67 -10.83 -15.13 11.74
N MET A 68 -11.77 -15.40 12.64
CA MET A 68 -12.41 -16.70 12.83
C MET A 68 -13.80 -16.73 12.17
N PRO A 69 -14.25 -17.89 11.67
CA PRO A 69 -13.66 -19.22 11.76
C PRO A 69 -12.74 -19.59 10.59
N GLN A 70 -12.24 -18.62 9.80
CA GLN A 70 -11.55 -18.90 8.55
C GLN A 70 -10.25 -19.71 8.75
N ASN A 71 -9.61 -19.65 9.94
CA ASN A 71 -8.41 -20.42 10.30
C ASN A 71 -7.27 -20.30 9.25
N ARG A 72 -7.04 -19.06 8.78
CA ARG A 72 -6.04 -18.70 7.75
C ARG A 72 -4.92 -17.88 8.34
N TYR A 73 -3.75 -17.91 7.70
CA TYR A 73 -2.66 -17.01 8.06
C TYR A 73 -2.85 -15.67 7.33
N GLY A 74 -3.11 -14.59 8.06
CA GLY A 74 -3.37 -13.27 7.48
C GLY A 74 -2.09 -12.63 6.91
N MET A 75 -2.23 -11.91 5.80
CA MET A 75 -1.13 -11.25 5.11
C MET A 75 -1.32 -9.74 5.07
N GLY A 76 -2.25 -9.27 4.24
CA GLY A 76 -2.47 -7.86 3.96
C GLY A 76 -3.94 -7.47 3.96
N VAL A 77 -4.19 -6.18 3.79
CA VAL A 77 -5.53 -5.59 3.79
C VAL A 77 -5.63 -4.54 2.69
N ALA A 78 -6.77 -4.53 1.99
CA ALA A 78 -7.21 -3.43 1.14
C ALA A 78 -8.49 -2.81 1.72
N VAL A 79 -8.66 -1.51 1.49
CA VAL A 79 -9.79 -0.70 1.98
C VAL A 79 -10.45 -0.02 0.78
N GLY A 80 -11.78 -0.05 0.71
CA GLY A 80 -12.58 0.67 -0.27
C GLY A 80 -14.07 0.37 -0.13
N ASP A 81 -14.92 1.33 -0.48
CA ASP A 81 -16.39 1.23 -0.52
C ASP A 81 -16.81 0.50 -1.81
N TYR A 82 -16.81 -0.84 -1.79
CA TYR A 82 -16.93 -1.62 -3.04
C TYR A 82 -18.36 -1.63 -3.59
N ASP A 83 -19.37 -1.37 -2.75
CA ASP A 83 -20.78 -1.32 -3.16
C ASP A 83 -21.37 0.11 -3.18
N ASN A 84 -20.51 1.13 -3.03
CA ASN A 84 -20.83 2.56 -3.09
C ASN A 84 -21.90 2.99 -2.06
N ASP A 85 -21.97 2.34 -0.90
CA ASP A 85 -23.06 2.52 0.04
C ASP A 85 -22.87 3.67 1.03
N GLY A 86 -21.62 4.05 1.33
CA GLY A 86 -21.47 4.64 2.65
C GLY A 86 -20.10 4.49 3.27
N PHE A 87 -19.64 3.25 3.28
CA PHE A 87 -18.82 2.73 4.35
C PHE A 87 -17.71 1.88 3.76
N GLU A 88 -16.48 2.15 4.15
CA GLU A 88 -15.34 1.43 3.60
C GLU A 88 -15.34 -0.03 4.09
N ASP A 89 -15.14 -0.94 3.15
CA ASP A 89 -15.07 -2.37 3.37
C ASP A 89 -13.61 -2.84 3.48
N LEU A 90 -13.41 -4.05 4.02
CA LEU A 90 -12.07 -4.63 4.21
C LEU A 90 -11.91 -5.92 3.39
N TYR A 91 -10.90 -5.96 2.52
CA TYR A 91 -10.45 -7.21 1.90
C TYR A 91 -9.14 -7.68 2.52
N VAL A 92 -9.20 -8.78 3.29
CA VAL A 92 -8.04 -9.36 3.99
C VAL A 92 -7.49 -10.54 3.19
N THR A 93 -6.24 -10.41 2.75
CA THR A 93 -5.52 -11.49 2.04
C THR A 93 -4.85 -12.46 3.01
N GLY A 94 -4.57 -13.67 2.55
CA GLY A 94 -3.88 -14.65 3.38
C GLY A 94 -3.37 -15.88 2.65
N TYR A 95 -2.77 -16.76 3.44
CA TYR A 95 -2.51 -18.14 3.06
C TYR A 95 -3.72 -19.03 3.41
N GLY A 96 -4.19 -19.79 2.44
CA GLY A 96 -5.40 -20.63 2.54
C GLY A 96 -6.69 -19.91 2.14
N GLY A 97 -6.59 -18.68 1.64
CA GLY A 97 -7.69 -17.88 1.09
C GLY A 97 -7.77 -16.47 1.68
N ASN A 98 -8.74 -15.70 1.18
CA ASN A 98 -8.95 -14.30 1.46
C ASN A 98 -10.37 -14.06 2.00
N THR A 99 -10.59 -12.93 2.66
CA THR A 99 -11.86 -12.60 3.31
C THR A 99 -12.31 -11.20 2.92
N LEU A 100 -13.50 -11.06 2.35
CA LEU A 100 -14.16 -9.76 2.14
C LEU A 100 -15.16 -9.53 3.27
N TYR A 101 -14.90 -8.48 4.03
CA TYR A 101 -15.77 -7.99 5.10
C TYR A 101 -16.54 -6.78 4.61
N HIS A 102 -17.86 -6.94 4.47
CA HIS A 102 -18.73 -5.81 4.19
C HIS A 102 -19.04 -5.05 5.48
N ASN A 103 -18.91 -3.72 5.44
CA ASN A 103 -19.24 -2.83 6.53
C ASN A 103 -20.76 -2.59 6.57
N ASN A 104 -21.42 -2.96 7.67
CA ASN A 104 -22.88 -2.85 7.76
C ASN A 104 -23.37 -1.42 8.07
N GLY A 105 -22.46 -0.46 8.26
CA GLY A 105 -22.78 0.93 8.61
C GLY A 105 -23.24 1.14 10.07
N ASP A 106 -23.14 0.11 10.92
CA ASP A 106 -23.50 0.14 12.35
C ASP A 106 -22.29 -0.13 13.27
N GLY A 107 -21.09 -0.03 12.71
CA GLY A 107 -19.82 -0.35 13.36
C GLY A 107 -19.51 -1.85 13.44
N THR A 108 -20.21 -2.68 12.65
CA THR A 108 -19.94 -4.11 12.51
C THR A 108 -19.67 -4.50 11.07
N PHE A 109 -18.98 -5.62 10.89
CA PHE A 109 -18.67 -6.20 9.59
C PHE A 109 -19.25 -7.61 9.45
N ARG A 110 -19.59 -7.99 8.22
CA ARG A 110 -20.00 -9.36 7.87
C ARG A 110 -19.10 -9.94 6.80
N ASP A 111 -18.74 -11.22 6.94
CA ASP A 111 -18.02 -11.96 5.91
C ASP A 111 -18.98 -12.26 4.74
N VAL A 112 -18.71 -11.65 3.57
CA VAL A 112 -19.45 -11.87 2.32
C VAL A 112 -18.61 -12.61 1.28
N THR A 113 -17.47 -13.17 1.67
CA THR A 113 -16.45 -13.73 0.76
C THR A 113 -17.01 -14.73 -0.25
N GLN A 114 -17.84 -15.67 0.22
CA GLN A 114 -18.39 -16.74 -0.62
C GLN A 114 -19.47 -16.21 -1.56
N THR A 115 -20.35 -15.35 -1.06
CA THR A 115 -21.42 -14.73 -1.86
C THR A 115 -20.85 -13.76 -2.89
N ALA A 116 -19.78 -13.04 -2.54
CA ALA A 116 -19.10 -12.10 -3.42
C ALA A 116 -18.19 -12.79 -4.45
N GLY A 117 -17.79 -14.05 -4.23
CA GLY A 117 -16.98 -14.82 -5.19
C GLY A 117 -15.47 -14.53 -5.15
N VAL A 118 -14.95 -13.98 -4.05
CA VAL A 118 -13.57 -13.46 -3.95
C VAL A 118 -12.67 -14.23 -2.98
N ALA A 119 -13.02 -15.49 -2.68
CA ALA A 119 -12.32 -16.29 -1.67
C ALA A 119 -10.86 -16.57 -1.99
N ALA A 120 -10.52 -16.74 -3.28
CA ALA A 120 -9.21 -17.21 -3.76
C ALA A 120 -8.67 -18.46 -3.00
N SER A 121 -7.45 -18.88 -3.33
CA SER A 121 -6.74 -19.95 -2.62
C SER A 121 -5.22 -19.76 -2.72
N GLY A 122 -4.44 -20.62 -2.08
CA GLY A 122 -2.99 -20.52 -2.07
C GLY A 122 -2.52 -19.34 -1.22
N TRP A 123 -1.51 -18.60 -1.71
CA TRP A 123 -0.89 -17.49 -0.99
C TRP A 123 -1.13 -16.15 -1.69
N SER A 124 -2.10 -15.39 -1.19
CA SER A 124 -2.29 -13.99 -1.58
C SER A 124 -1.48 -13.05 -0.69
N ALA A 125 -0.93 -12.00 -1.29
CA ALA A 125 -0.09 -10.99 -0.64
C ALA A 125 -0.82 -9.65 -0.58
N SER A 126 -0.45 -8.65 -1.38
CA SER A 126 -1.15 -7.35 -1.39
C SER A 126 -2.47 -7.42 -2.16
N ALA A 127 -3.33 -6.45 -1.91
CA ALA A 127 -4.52 -6.20 -2.71
C ALA A 127 -4.80 -4.70 -2.75
N GLY A 128 -5.61 -4.27 -3.71
CA GLY A 128 -6.09 -2.90 -3.79
C GLY A 128 -7.38 -2.80 -4.60
N PHE A 129 -8.22 -1.85 -4.19
CA PHE A 129 -9.44 -1.50 -4.91
C PHE A 129 -9.16 -0.37 -5.91
N PHE A 130 -9.70 -0.50 -7.12
CA PHE A 130 -9.60 0.51 -8.18
C PHE A 130 -10.69 0.27 -9.23
N ASP A 131 -11.09 1.29 -9.98
CA ASP A 131 -12.08 1.17 -11.06
C ASP A 131 -11.33 0.99 -12.38
N TYR A 132 -11.18 -0.25 -12.88
CA TYR A 132 -10.27 -0.51 -14.00
C TYR A 132 -10.90 -0.25 -15.37
N ASP A 133 -12.23 -0.22 -15.46
CA ASP A 133 -12.94 0.03 -16.71
C ASP A 133 -13.83 1.28 -16.69
N ASN A 134 -13.64 2.13 -15.67
CA ASN A 134 -14.32 3.41 -15.47
C ASN A 134 -15.85 3.28 -15.45
N ASP A 135 -16.37 2.17 -14.88
CA ASP A 135 -17.81 1.92 -14.76
C ASP A 135 -18.43 2.48 -13.47
N GLY A 136 -17.61 3.12 -12.63
CA GLY A 136 -18.01 3.76 -11.37
C GLY A 136 -18.02 2.81 -10.17
N LYS A 137 -17.48 1.60 -10.31
CA LYS A 137 -17.42 0.59 -9.25
C LYS A 137 -15.99 0.20 -8.99
N LEU A 138 -15.67 -0.07 -7.72
CA LEU A 138 -14.35 -0.54 -7.37
C LEU A 138 -14.23 -2.04 -7.68
N ASP A 139 -13.34 -2.36 -8.60
CA ASP A 139 -12.80 -3.69 -8.86
C ASP A 139 -11.67 -4.00 -7.88
N LEU A 140 -11.22 -5.26 -7.86
CA LEU A 140 -10.25 -5.74 -6.88
C LEU A 140 -9.09 -6.46 -7.55
N PHE A 141 -7.87 -5.95 -7.36
CA PHE A 141 -6.64 -6.61 -7.78
C PHE A 141 -5.96 -7.27 -6.57
N VAL A 142 -5.49 -8.50 -6.73
CA VAL A 142 -4.86 -9.29 -5.66
C VAL A 142 -3.54 -9.88 -6.16
N THR A 143 -2.43 -9.48 -5.56
CA THR A 143 -1.13 -10.11 -5.83
C THR A 143 -1.03 -11.47 -5.15
N ARG A 144 -0.30 -12.38 -5.78
CA ARG A 144 -0.04 -13.72 -5.26
C ARG A 144 1.45 -14.00 -5.31
N TYR A 145 1.93 -14.74 -4.32
CA TYR A 145 3.35 -14.85 -4.05
C TYR A 145 3.98 -16.08 -4.73
N VAL A 146 3.91 -17.26 -4.11
CA VAL A 146 4.53 -18.48 -4.67
C VAL A 146 3.62 -19.68 -4.51
N ASP A 147 3.82 -20.70 -5.34
CA ASP A 147 3.25 -22.03 -5.12
C ASP A 147 3.96 -22.73 -3.96
N TRP A 148 3.41 -22.54 -2.77
CA TRP A 148 3.97 -23.03 -1.53
C TRP A 148 2.91 -23.71 -0.67
N THR A 149 3.31 -24.79 -0.01
CA THR A 149 2.52 -25.48 1.01
C THR A 149 3.41 -25.91 2.17
N PHE A 150 2.80 -26.22 3.31
CA PHE A 150 3.54 -26.84 4.42
C PHE A 150 4.23 -28.15 4.01
N GLN A 151 3.73 -28.85 2.99
CA GLN A 151 4.28 -30.10 2.46
C GLN A 151 5.53 -29.85 1.60
N THR A 152 5.51 -28.78 0.80
CA THR A 152 6.61 -28.39 -0.09
C THR A 152 7.62 -27.46 0.59
N ASN A 153 7.40 -27.12 1.87
CA ASN A 153 8.32 -26.30 2.66
C ASN A 153 9.59 -27.08 3.06
N GLY A 154 10.65 -26.91 2.28
CA GLY A 154 11.97 -27.49 2.57
C GLY A 154 12.65 -26.93 3.83
N TYR A 155 13.72 -27.61 4.27
CA TYR A 155 14.65 -27.06 5.26
C TYR A 155 15.70 -26.22 4.54
N CYS A 156 15.80 -24.93 4.90
CA CYS A 156 16.84 -24.04 4.42
C CYS A 156 17.70 -23.53 5.58
N GLY A 157 18.93 -23.14 5.27
CA GLY A 157 19.95 -22.78 6.26
C GLY A 157 20.83 -23.96 6.67
N GLU A 158 21.75 -23.71 7.60
CA GLU A 158 22.68 -24.75 8.06
C GLU A 158 21.95 -25.76 8.95
N LYS A 159 22.25 -27.05 8.80
CA LYS A 159 21.66 -28.14 9.61
C LYS A 159 22.32 -28.22 11.00
N LYS A 160 22.16 -27.15 11.79
CA LYS A 160 22.60 -27.05 13.19
C LYS A 160 21.57 -26.24 14.01
N PRO A 161 21.50 -26.43 15.36
CA PRO A 161 20.45 -25.83 16.17
C PRO A 161 20.37 -24.30 16.03
N GLY A 162 19.18 -23.79 15.72
CA GLY A 162 18.90 -22.36 15.59
C GLY A 162 19.42 -21.69 14.30
N TYR A 163 19.80 -22.48 13.28
CA TYR A 163 20.25 -21.97 11.97
C TYR A 163 19.27 -22.30 10.82
N ARG A 164 18.06 -22.73 11.15
CA ARG A 164 17.00 -22.82 10.16
C ARG A 164 16.73 -21.41 9.63
N ALA A 165 16.81 -21.27 8.32
CA ALA A 165 16.53 -20.06 7.56
C ALA A 165 15.22 -20.22 6.79
N TYR A 166 14.72 -19.09 6.29
CA TYR A 166 13.70 -19.10 5.26
C TYR A 166 14.32 -19.57 3.94
N CYS A 167 13.56 -20.36 3.16
CA CYS A 167 13.98 -20.71 1.82
C CYS A 167 13.88 -19.49 0.91
N HIS A 168 14.89 -19.30 0.05
CA HIS A 168 14.86 -18.25 -0.96
C HIS A 168 13.64 -18.43 -1.87
N PRO A 169 12.99 -17.36 -2.33
CA PRO A 169 11.84 -17.45 -3.23
C PRO A 169 12.11 -18.30 -4.48
N ASP A 170 13.35 -18.34 -4.98
CA ASP A 170 13.77 -19.17 -6.13
C ASP A 170 13.56 -20.68 -5.95
N ASN A 171 13.32 -21.14 -4.73
CA ASN A 171 12.97 -22.54 -4.47
C ASN A 171 11.51 -22.87 -4.81
N TYR A 172 10.71 -21.87 -5.18
CA TYR A 172 9.29 -22.00 -5.45
C TYR A 172 8.92 -21.34 -6.78
N ASP A 173 7.94 -21.93 -7.46
CA ASP A 173 7.37 -21.36 -8.67
C ASP A 173 6.51 -20.13 -8.32
N GLY A 174 6.53 -19.14 -9.21
CA GLY A 174 5.63 -18.00 -9.13
C GLY A 174 4.19 -18.38 -9.49
N VAL A 175 3.26 -17.47 -9.21
CA VAL A 175 1.84 -17.62 -9.54
C VAL A 175 1.30 -16.31 -10.10
N SER A 176 0.23 -16.35 -10.90
CA SER A 176 -0.37 -15.12 -11.41
C SER A 176 -1.12 -14.37 -10.31
N SER A 177 -1.18 -13.04 -10.43
CA SER A 177 -2.15 -12.21 -9.71
C SER A 177 -3.59 -12.52 -10.16
N ILE A 178 -4.57 -12.01 -9.41
CA ILE A 178 -6.00 -12.11 -9.72
C ILE A 178 -6.57 -10.71 -9.91
N LEU A 179 -7.40 -10.53 -10.94
CA LEU A 179 -8.26 -9.35 -11.12
C LEU A 179 -9.72 -9.78 -11.08
N TYR A 180 -10.46 -9.21 -10.12
CA TYR A 180 -11.88 -9.40 -9.95
C TYR A 180 -12.63 -8.16 -10.44
N ARG A 181 -13.50 -8.33 -11.43
CA ARG A 181 -14.43 -7.29 -11.86
C ARG A 181 -15.64 -7.24 -10.94
N ASN A 182 -16.01 -6.06 -10.46
CA ASN A 182 -17.23 -5.83 -9.70
C ASN A 182 -18.46 -5.84 -10.62
N ASN A 183 -19.43 -6.70 -10.33
CA ASN A 183 -20.63 -6.82 -11.15
C ASN A 183 -21.68 -5.72 -10.83
N GLY A 184 -21.55 -5.04 -9.68
CA GLY A 184 -22.47 -4.00 -9.20
C GLY A 184 -23.68 -4.53 -8.43
N ASP A 185 -23.69 -5.80 -8.08
CA ASP A 185 -24.74 -6.47 -7.29
C ASP A 185 -24.19 -7.09 -5.99
N GLY A 186 -22.99 -6.66 -5.59
CA GLY A 186 -22.25 -7.20 -4.45
C GLY A 186 -21.41 -8.44 -4.78
N THR A 187 -21.38 -8.87 -6.05
CA THR A 187 -20.57 -10.01 -6.51
C THR A 187 -19.46 -9.58 -7.46
N PHE A 188 -18.45 -10.44 -7.58
CA PHE A 188 -17.32 -10.24 -8.47
C PHE A 188 -17.15 -11.40 -9.45
N THR A 189 -16.56 -11.10 -10.60
CA THR A 189 -16.14 -12.08 -11.61
C THR A 189 -14.62 -12.08 -11.70
N ASP A 190 -13.96 -13.24 -11.55
CA ASP A 190 -12.55 -13.37 -11.89
C ASP A 190 -12.37 -13.19 -13.41
N VAL A 191 -11.75 -12.08 -13.79
CA VAL A 191 -11.48 -11.72 -15.18
C VAL A 191 -9.99 -11.85 -15.52
N SER A 192 -9.16 -12.42 -14.64
CA SER A 192 -7.70 -12.43 -14.77
C SER A 192 -7.21 -12.93 -16.13
N ALA A 193 -7.79 -14.03 -16.62
CA ALA A 193 -7.44 -14.58 -17.92
C ALA A 193 -7.94 -13.72 -19.08
N LYS A 194 -9.17 -13.22 -18.99
CA LYS A 194 -9.79 -12.38 -20.03
C LYS A 194 -9.10 -11.02 -20.15
N ALA A 195 -8.68 -10.45 -19.03
CA ALA A 195 -8.04 -9.15 -18.92
C ALA A 195 -6.52 -9.21 -19.17
N GLY A 196 -5.93 -10.38 -19.40
CA GLY A 196 -4.49 -10.53 -19.68
C GLY A 196 -3.58 -10.64 -18.45
N ILE A 197 -4.12 -10.56 -17.24
CA ILE A 197 -3.35 -10.64 -15.98
C ILE A 197 -2.80 -12.06 -15.74
N ALA A 198 -3.59 -13.10 -16.02
CA ALA A 198 -3.21 -14.48 -15.71
C ALA A 198 -2.02 -15.00 -16.55
N GLY A 199 -1.67 -14.30 -17.64
CA GLY A 199 -0.53 -14.66 -18.48
C GLY A 199 0.84 -14.32 -17.87
N SER A 200 0.87 -13.46 -16.85
CA SER A 200 2.09 -13.02 -16.19
C SER A 200 2.27 -13.74 -14.86
N ILE A 201 3.26 -14.64 -14.81
CA ILE A 201 3.60 -15.41 -13.63
C ILE A 201 4.70 -14.70 -12.84
N GLY A 202 4.39 -14.26 -11.61
CA GLY A 202 5.29 -13.47 -10.77
C GLY A 202 5.34 -13.96 -9.34
N LYS A 203 6.00 -13.17 -8.48
CA LYS A 203 6.10 -13.38 -7.04
C LYS A 203 5.68 -12.11 -6.30
N GLY A 204 4.44 -11.71 -6.54
CA GLY A 204 3.95 -10.38 -6.20
C GLY A 204 3.82 -10.18 -4.70
N LEU A 205 4.41 -9.08 -4.21
CA LEU A 205 4.34 -8.67 -2.80
C LEU A 205 3.72 -7.29 -2.62
N GLY A 206 4.05 -6.34 -3.49
CA GLY A 206 3.54 -4.96 -3.46
C GLY A 206 2.71 -4.65 -4.69
N VAL A 207 1.75 -3.74 -4.56
CA VAL A 207 0.92 -3.26 -5.67
C VAL A 207 0.71 -1.76 -5.53
N ALA A 208 0.80 -1.04 -6.65
CA ALA A 208 0.52 0.39 -6.73
C ALA A 208 -0.30 0.71 -7.98
N PHE A 209 -1.10 1.77 -7.92
CA PHE A 209 -2.05 2.17 -8.95
C PHE A 209 -1.85 3.62 -9.37
N ALA A 210 -1.74 3.86 -10.67
CA ALA A 210 -1.72 5.20 -11.25
C ALA A 210 -2.11 5.14 -12.73
N ASP A 211 -2.75 6.20 -13.23
CA ASP A 211 -2.87 6.51 -14.67
C ASP A 211 -1.52 7.10 -15.11
N TYR A 212 -0.55 6.24 -15.45
CA TYR A 212 0.85 6.67 -15.59
C TYR A 212 1.09 7.41 -16.90
N ASP A 213 0.36 7.04 -17.96
CA ASP A 213 0.48 7.64 -19.29
C ASP A 213 -0.59 8.70 -19.59
N GLN A 214 -1.49 8.95 -18.63
CA GLN A 214 -2.48 10.03 -18.64
C GLN A 214 -3.60 9.83 -19.67
N ASP A 215 -3.90 8.58 -20.01
CA ASP A 215 -4.99 8.21 -20.91
C ASP A 215 -6.36 8.15 -20.22
N GLY A 216 -6.37 8.21 -18.88
CA GLY A 216 -7.57 8.21 -18.05
C GLY A 216 -7.98 6.83 -17.53
N PHE A 217 -7.17 5.80 -17.77
CA PHE A 217 -7.34 4.46 -17.21
C PHE A 217 -6.23 4.16 -16.21
N VAL A 218 -6.59 3.58 -15.08
CA VAL A 218 -5.61 3.27 -14.05
C VAL A 218 -4.82 2.01 -14.44
N ASP A 219 -3.50 2.12 -14.42
CA ASP A 219 -2.53 1.05 -14.60
C ASP A 219 -2.10 0.43 -13.26
N VAL A 220 -1.47 -0.75 -13.33
CA VAL A 220 -1.09 -1.51 -12.12
C VAL A 220 0.39 -1.88 -12.15
N TYR A 221 1.15 -1.40 -11.16
CA TYR A 221 2.51 -1.87 -10.92
C TYR A 221 2.52 -2.98 -9.87
N VAL A 222 3.27 -4.05 -10.11
CA VAL A 222 3.46 -5.17 -9.19
C VAL A 222 4.95 -5.34 -8.90
N ALA A 223 5.33 -5.10 -7.63
CA ALA A 223 6.65 -5.44 -7.13
C ALA A 223 6.73 -6.96 -6.91
N ASN A 224 7.60 -7.60 -7.68
CA ASN A 224 7.83 -9.04 -7.59
C ASN A 224 9.14 -9.33 -6.84
N ASP A 225 9.10 -10.35 -5.99
CA ASP A 225 10.27 -10.80 -5.25
C ASP A 225 11.15 -11.70 -6.14
N SER A 226 12.40 -11.27 -6.36
CA SER A 226 13.47 -12.02 -7.01
C SER A 226 13.22 -12.39 -8.49
N VAL A 227 12.11 -11.95 -9.07
CA VAL A 227 11.76 -12.08 -10.50
C VAL A 227 11.40 -10.71 -11.09
N GLN A 228 11.20 -10.62 -12.40
CA GLN A 228 10.85 -9.37 -13.07
C GLN A 228 9.61 -8.73 -12.43
N SER A 229 9.67 -7.45 -12.06
CA SER A 229 8.49 -6.67 -11.66
C SER A 229 7.63 -6.31 -12.88
N PHE A 230 6.33 -6.18 -12.68
CA PHE A 230 5.39 -5.96 -13.78
C PHE A 230 4.81 -4.55 -13.75
N LEU A 231 4.61 -3.97 -14.93
CA LEU A 231 3.69 -2.84 -15.13
C LEU A 231 2.63 -3.29 -16.12
N PHE A 232 1.39 -3.39 -15.66
CA PHE A 232 0.22 -3.72 -16.48
C PHE A 232 -0.39 -2.41 -16.97
N HIS A 233 -0.16 -2.09 -18.24
CA HIS A 233 -0.77 -0.96 -18.91
C HIS A 233 -2.22 -1.29 -19.28
N ASN A 234 -3.17 -0.43 -18.88
CA ASN A 234 -4.59 -0.59 -19.13
C ASN A 234 -4.98 -0.01 -20.49
N GLY A 235 -5.40 -0.86 -21.43
CA GLY A 235 -5.74 -0.40 -22.78
C GLY A 235 -7.11 0.27 -22.94
N GLY A 236 -7.84 0.52 -21.84
CA GLY A 236 -9.17 1.13 -21.84
C GLY A 236 -10.28 0.30 -22.50
N ASN A 237 -9.98 -0.96 -22.84
CA ASN A 237 -10.88 -1.90 -23.49
C ASN A 237 -11.22 -3.11 -22.60
N GLY A 238 -10.91 -2.99 -21.31
CA GLY A 238 -11.05 -4.02 -20.30
C GLY A 238 -9.94 -5.09 -20.31
N THR A 239 -8.80 -4.80 -20.94
CA THR A 239 -7.62 -5.67 -20.97
C THR A 239 -6.35 -4.90 -20.64
N PHE A 240 -5.35 -5.63 -20.13
CA PHE A 240 -4.04 -5.12 -19.78
C PHE A 240 -2.95 -5.75 -20.63
N SER A 241 -1.87 -5.00 -20.86
CA SER A 241 -0.62 -5.50 -21.41
C SER A 241 0.50 -5.36 -20.38
N GLU A 242 1.27 -6.43 -20.15
CA GLU A 242 2.50 -6.34 -19.33
C GLU A 242 3.60 -5.66 -20.15
N VAL A 243 4.09 -4.52 -19.68
CA VAL A 243 5.06 -3.66 -20.38
C VAL A 243 6.29 -3.32 -19.55
N GLY A 244 6.48 -3.94 -18.39
CA GLY A 244 7.50 -3.56 -17.40
C GLY A 244 8.93 -3.59 -17.94
N LEU A 245 9.26 -4.57 -18.79
CA LEU A 245 10.55 -4.59 -19.50
C LEU A 245 10.65 -3.46 -20.54
N LEU A 246 9.57 -3.23 -21.31
CA LEU A 246 9.55 -2.26 -22.41
C LEU A 246 9.72 -0.83 -21.90
N VAL A 247 9.10 -0.50 -20.77
CA VAL A 247 9.16 0.85 -20.19
C VAL A 247 10.25 1.01 -19.13
N GLY A 248 11.02 -0.04 -18.80
CA GLY A 248 12.21 0.09 -17.95
C GLY A 248 12.01 -0.04 -16.44
N VAL A 249 10.95 -0.71 -15.98
CA VAL A 249 10.64 -0.87 -14.54
C VAL A 249 10.71 -2.32 -14.05
N GLY A 250 10.99 -3.27 -14.95
CA GLY A 250 11.01 -4.70 -14.64
C GLY A 250 12.32 -5.22 -14.01
N PHE A 251 13.43 -4.49 -14.18
CA PHE A 251 14.77 -4.86 -13.71
C PHE A 251 15.53 -3.63 -13.22
N ASN A 252 16.64 -3.85 -12.52
CA ASN A 252 17.53 -2.76 -12.15
C ASN A 252 18.46 -2.30 -13.30
N GLU A 253 19.25 -1.24 -13.04
CA GLU A 253 20.26 -0.70 -13.98
C GLU A 253 21.25 -1.73 -14.56
N ASP A 254 21.50 -2.85 -13.87
CA ASP A 254 22.38 -3.94 -14.32
C ASP A 254 21.63 -5.07 -15.08
N GLY A 255 20.31 -4.93 -15.27
CA GLY A 255 19.45 -5.96 -15.87
C GLY A 255 19.19 -7.16 -14.96
N LYS A 256 19.32 -7.00 -13.64
CA LYS A 256 19.06 -8.06 -12.64
C LYS A 256 17.71 -7.86 -11.97
N THR A 257 17.14 -8.97 -11.53
CA THR A 257 15.98 -8.99 -10.64
C THR A 257 16.38 -8.55 -9.23
N PHE A 258 15.38 -8.20 -8.44
CA PHE A 258 15.53 -7.69 -7.07
C PHE A 258 14.34 -8.18 -6.23
N ALA A 259 14.47 -8.14 -4.91
CA ALA A 259 13.47 -8.58 -3.94
C ALA A 259 12.38 -7.51 -3.73
N GLY A 260 11.62 -7.21 -4.79
CA GLY A 260 10.59 -6.19 -4.77
C GLY A 260 9.49 -6.52 -3.76
N MET A 261 9.37 -5.69 -2.71
CA MET A 261 8.43 -5.91 -1.60
C MET A 261 7.30 -4.89 -1.57
N GLY A 262 7.57 -3.64 -1.19
CA GLY A 262 6.59 -2.56 -1.18
C GLY A 262 6.73 -1.68 -2.41
N ALA A 263 5.62 -1.16 -2.93
CA ALA A 263 5.62 -0.24 -4.06
C ALA A 263 4.70 0.96 -3.80
N ASP A 264 5.05 2.10 -4.38
CA ASP A 264 4.19 3.28 -4.38
C ASP A 264 4.36 4.09 -5.67
N PHE A 265 3.27 4.74 -6.11
CA PHE A 265 3.26 5.67 -7.23
C PHE A 265 3.09 7.09 -6.70
N ALA A 266 4.05 7.98 -6.98
CA ALA A 266 3.92 9.40 -6.68
C ALA A 266 4.82 10.24 -7.57
N ASP A 267 4.41 11.46 -7.86
CA ASP A 267 5.22 12.47 -8.54
C ASP A 267 6.18 13.10 -7.52
N TYR A 268 7.38 12.51 -7.36
CA TYR A 268 8.30 12.94 -6.31
C TYR A 268 9.02 14.25 -6.66
N ASP A 269 9.08 14.60 -7.95
CA ASP A 269 9.79 15.78 -8.41
C ASP A 269 8.89 16.90 -8.96
N ASN A 270 7.58 16.74 -8.77
CA ASN A 270 6.52 17.69 -9.12
C ASN A 270 6.48 18.04 -10.63
N ASP A 271 6.90 17.11 -11.50
CA ASP A 271 6.92 17.31 -12.94
C ASP A 271 5.62 16.89 -13.67
N GLY A 272 4.63 16.42 -12.91
CA GLY A 272 3.30 16.05 -13.36
C GLY A 272 3.17 14.63 -13.88
N ARG A 273 4.20 13.79 -13.68
CA ARG A 273 4.20 12.38 -14.05
C ARG A 273 4.46 11.51 -12.81
N PRO A 274 3.70 10.43 -12.61
CA PRO A 274 3.91 9.56 -11.45
C PRO A 274 5.16 8.70 -11.64
N ASP A 275 6.02 8.71 -10.63
CA ASP A 275 7.21 7.87 -10.52
C ASP A 275 6.94 6.66 -9.63
N ILE A 276 7.82 5.66 -9.66
CA ILE A 276 7.66 4.44 -8.87
C ILE A 276 8.81 4.32 -7.88
N VAL A 277 8.48 4.12 -6.60
CA VAL A 277 9.45 3.64 -5.60
C VAL A 277 9.18 2.18 -5.25
N VAL A 278 10.25 1.39 -5.10
CA VAL A 278 10.16 -0.02 -4.70
C VAL A 278 11.16 -0.32 -3.59
N THR A 279 10.73 -0.99 -2.54
CA THR A 279 11.64 -1.45 -1.48
C THR A 279 12.20 -2.84 -1.80
N ASP A 280 13.46 -3.04 -1.40
CA ASP A 280 14.23 -4.25 -1.64
C ASP A 280 14.96 -4.73 -0.37
N LEU A 281 15.69 -5.83 -0.50
CA LEU A 281 16.53 -6.37 0.57
C LEU A 281 17.87 -5.64 0.70
N SER A 282 18.50 -5.86 1.86
CA SER A 282 19.88 -5.42 2.11
C SER A 282 20.81 -5.94 1.01
N ASN A 283 21.68 -5.05 0.51
CA ASN A 283 22.59 -5.20 -0.64
C ASN A 283 21.96 -5.05 -2.03
N GLU A 284 20.65 -4.79 -2.15
CA GLU A 284 19.98 -4.61 -3.46
C GLU A 284 19.61 -3.14 -3.76
N ARG A 285 19.58 -2.27 -2.73
CA ARG A 285 19.15 -0.85 -2.75
C ARG A 285 17.68 -0.70 -3.13
N TYR A 286 16.95 0.21 -2.48
CA TYR A 286 15.58 0.51 -2.87
C TYR A 286 15.59 1.25 -4.20
N ARG A 287 14.58 1.02 -5.05
CA ARG A 287 14.50 1.58 -6.39
C ARG A 287 13.65 2.81 -6.46
N LEU A 288 14.11 3.76 -7.27
CA LEU A 288 13.30 4.89 -7.72
C LEU A 288 13.36 4.93 -9.24
N PHE A 289 12.24 4.66 -9.89
CA PHE A 289 12.08 4.75 -11.33
C PHE A 289 11.38 6.07 -11.66
N ARG A 290 12.11 6.99 -12.27
CA ARG A 290 11.58 8.29 -12.67
C ARG A 290 10.95 8.21 -14.06
N GLN A 291 9.73 8.71 -14.23
CA GLN A 291 9.05 8.70 -15.51
C GLN A 291 9.52 9.84 -16.44
N GLY A 292 9.95 9.48 -17.64
CA GLY A 292 10.25 10.39 -18.75
C GLY A 292 8.99 10.86 -19.48
N GLY A 293 9.12 11.92 -20.28
CA GLY A 293 7.99 12.47 -21.06
C GLY A 293 7.53 11.59 -22.23
N ASP A 294 8.23 10.49 -22.51
CA ASP A 294 7.89 9.51 -23.55
C ASP A 294 7.18 8.26 -22.99
N GLY A 295 6.85 8.26 -21.68
CA GLY A 295 6.23 7.14 -20.98
C GLY A 295 7.21 6.04 -20.55
N SER A 296 8.50 6.17 -20.84
CA SER A 296 9.53 5.28 -20.31
C SER A 296 10.00 5.73 -18.93
N PHE A 297 10.63 4.82 -18.18
CA PHE A 297 11.19 5.08 -16.86
C PHE A 297 12.70 4.92 -16.86
N GLN A 298 13.37 5.75 -16.07
CA GLN A 298 14.81 5.72 -15.85
C GLN A 298 15.09 5.40 -14.38
N ASP A 299 16.07 4.53 -14.12
CA ASP A 299 16.54 4.27 -12.76
C ASP A 299 17.23 5.53 -12.19
N ALA A 300 16.55 6.21 -11.28
CA ALA A 300 17.01 7.40 -10.57
C ALA A 300 17.60 7.08 -9.18
N THR A 301 17.74 5.79 -8.82
CA THR A 301 18.11 5.33 -7.47
C THR A 301 19.39 5.96 -6.96
N ASN A 302 20.45 5.94 -7.76
CA ASN A 302 21.76 6.45 -7.35
C ASN A 302 21.83 7.98 -7.45
N ALA A 303 21.24 8.55 -8.52
CA ALA A 303 21.27 10.00 -8.76
C ALA A 303 20.46 10.78 -7.72
N SER A 304 19.36 10.20 -7.23
CA SER A 304 18.51 10.79 -6.19
C SER A 304 19.15 10.76 -4.80
N GLY A 305 19.97 9.74 -4.50
CA GLY A 305 20.60 9.53 -3.19
C GLY A 305 20.02 8.36 -2.39
N ILE A 306 18.88 7.81 -2.83
CA ILE A 306 18.22 6.65 -2.21
C ILE A 306 19.14 5.44 -2.15
N GLY A 307 19.89 5.17 -3.23
CA GLY A 307 20.76 3.99 -3.31
C GLY A 307 21.80 3.93 -2.18
N ALA A 308 22.43 5.07 -1.86
CA ALA A 308 23.41 5.14 -0.78
C ALA A 308 22.77 5.02 0.61
N ALA A 309 21.56 5.59 0.79
CA ALA A 309 20.86 5.57 2.06
C ALA A 309 20.29 4.19 2.42
N THR A 310 20.07 3.32 1.43
CA THR A 310 19.29 2.08 1.58
C THR A 310 20.11 0.80 1.40
N LEU A 311 21.36 0.89 0.92
CA LEU A 311 22.19 -0.27 0.57
C LEU A 311 22.27 -1.36 1.66
N LEU A 312 22.31 -0.99 2.95
CA LEU A 312 22.47 -1.95 4.05
C LEU A 312 21.14 -2.39 4.68
N PHE A 313 20.01 -1.87 4.19
CA PHE A 313 18.70 -2.02 4.83
C PHE A 313 17.75 -2.88 4.00
N SER A 314 16.78 -3.50 4.67
CA SER A 314 15.72 -4.31 4.05
C SER A 314 14.38 -3.62 4.31
N GLY A 315 13.74 -3.15 3.24
CA GLY A 315 12.53 -2.32 3.33
C GLY A 315 11.28 -3.11 3.00
N TRP A 316 10.19 -2.84 3.71
CA TRP A 316 8.89 -3.48 3.50
C TRP A 316 7.88 -2.46 3.00
N SER A 317 7.06 -1.86 3.85
CA SER A 317 6.11 -0.84 3.39
C SER A 317 6.81 0.50 3.18
N THR A 318 6.32 1.26 2.20
CA THR A 318 6.87 2.54 1.77
C THR A 318 5.77 3.48 1.29
N ARG A 319 5.97 4.79 1.41
CA ARG A 319 5.15 5.82 0.75
C ARG A 319 5.98 7.06 0.46
N LEU A 320 5.69 7.71 -0.66
CA LEU A 320 6.13 9.07 -0.96
C LEU A 320 5.06 10.06 -0.49
N PHE A 321 5.36 10.89 0.51
CA PHE A 321 4.46 11.91 1.04
C PHE A 321 5.26 13.08 1.62
N ASP A 322 4.65 14.26 1.66
CA ASP A 322 5.26 15.48 2.20
C ASP A 322 5.14 15.48 3.73
N TYR A 323 6.20 15.12 4.46
CA TYR A 323 6.11 15.01 5.93
C TYR A 323 6.27 16.36 6.63
N ASP A 324 6.91 17.34 5.98
CA ASP A 324 7.15 18.66 6.57
C ASP A 324 6.36 19.80 5.91
N ASN A 325 5.39 19.45 5.05
CA ASN A 325 4.47 20.32 4.32
C ASN A 325 5.17 21.41 3.48
N ASP A 326 6.36 21.11 2.94
CA ASP A 326 7.16 22.02 2.12
C ASP A 326 6.86 21.94 0.60
N GLY A 327 5.99 21.00 0.21
CA GLY A 327 5.54 20.77 -1.16
C GLY A 327 6.32 19.67 -1.90
N TRP A 328 7.34 19.06 -1.30
CA TRP A 328 8.10 17.94 -1.86
C TRP A 328 7.72 16.61 -1.19
N LYS A 329 7.62 15.54 -1.98
CA LYS A 329 7.25 14.22 -1.43
C LYS A 329 8.50 13.53 -0.92
N ASP A 330 8.56 13.34 0.38
CA ASP A 330 9.60 12.62 1.10
C ASP A 330 9.34 11.12 1.12
N LEU A 331 10.36 10.33 1.47
CA LEU A 331 10.26 8.88 1.46
C LEU A 331 10.31 8.31 2.89
N PHE A 332 9.23 7.66 3.31
CA PHE A 332 9.24 6.81 4.50
C PHE A 332 9.34 5.33 4.12
N VAL A 333 10.10 4.56 4.90
CA VAL A 333 10.17 3.09 4.77
C VAL A 333 10.14 2.41 6.13
N ALA A 334 9.22 1.45 6.29
CA ALA A 334 9.24 0.49 7.40
C ALA A 334 10.28 -0.60 7.12
N GLN A 335 11.20 -0.82 8.06
CA GLN A 335 12.38 -1.66 7.83
C GLN A 335 12.55 -2.80 8.82
N GLY A 336 13.27 -3.82 8.37
CA GLY A 336 13.70 -4.96 9.17
C GLY A 336 14.06 -6.13 8.27
N HIS A 337 15.14 -6.83 8.53
CA HIS A 337 15.57 -7.94 7.68
C HIS A 337 14.51 -9.06 7.63
N VAL A 338 14.47 -9.82 6.54
CA VAL A 338 13.56 -10.96 6.38
C VAL A 338 13.91 -12.09 7.35
N MET A 339 15.21 -12.30 7.58
CA MET A 339 15.75 -13.33 8.46
C MET A 339 16.08 -12.78 9.84
N ASP A 340 15.45 -13.34 10.86
CA ASP A 340 15.62 -13.02 12.29
C ASP A 340 16.95 -13.50 12.89
N THR A 341 17.68 -14.34 12.14
CA THR A 341 19.01 -14.83 12.51
C THR A 341 20.12 -14.33 11.59
N ILE A 342 19.90 -13.25 10.83
CA ILE A 342 20.82 -12.81 9.76
C ILE A 342 22.26 -12.56 10.27
N GLU A 343 22.42 -12.08 11.50
CA GLU A 343 23.71 -11.82 12.12
C GLU A 343 24.60 -13.07 12.22
N LYS A 344 24.00 -14.28 12.21
CA LYS A 344 24.74 -15.55 12.28
C LYS A 344 25.48 -15.88 10.99
N THR A 345 24.98 -15.40 9.85
CA THR A 345 25.56 -15.67 8.51
C THR A 345 26.16 -14.41 7.87
N SER A 346 25.69 -13.23 8.26
CA SER A 346 26.10 -11.93 7.72
C SER A 346 26.23 -10.91 8.86
N PRO A 347 27.38 -10.89 9.58
CA PRO A 347 27.55 -10.13 10.81
C PRO A 347 27.52 -8.59 10.64
N ASN A 348 27.53 -8.10 9.40
CA ASN A 348 27.39 -6.68 9.05
C ASN A 348 25.92 -6.25 8.86
N LEU A 349 24.98 -7.19 8.78
CA LEU A 349 23.56 -6.91 8.66
C LEU A 349 22.85 -7.08 10.00
N ARG A 350 21.66 -6.51 10.14
CA ARG A 350 20.86 -6.56 11.37
C ARG A 350 19.43 -6.95 11.05
N TYR A 351 18.83 -7.81 11.89
CA TYR A 351 17.41 -8.13 11.80
C TYR A 351 16.54 -6.92 12.10
N LEU A 352 16.73 -6.34 13.29
CA LEU A 352 16.05 -5.14 13.71
C LEU A 352 16.71 -3.93 13.04
N GLN A 353 15.91 -3.10 12.38
CA GLN A 353 16.40 -1.90 11.68
C GLN A 353 15.51 -0.71 12.06
N PRO A 354 16.07 0.49 12.25
CA PRO A 354 15.24 1.68 12.48
C PRO A 354 14.37 1.97 11.25
N PRO A 355 13.19 2.58 11.41
CA PRO A 355 12.46 3.11 10.27
C PRO A 355 13.33 4.18 9.57
N LEU A 356 13.06 4.39 8.28
CA LEU A 356 13.80 5.36 7.47
C LEU A 356 12.87 6.48 7.04
N LEU A 357 13.31 7.71 7.22
CA LEU A 357 12.75 8.88 6.58
C LEU A 357 13.85 9.57 5.77
N LEU A 358 13.58 9.84 4.50
CA LEU A 358 14.45 10.63 3.64
C LEU A 358 13.71 11.89 3.22
N ARG A 359 14.24 13.05 3.59
CA ARG A 359 13.73 14.33 3.10
C ARG A 359 14.13 14.54 1.65
N ASN A 360 13.18 14.95 0.81
CA ASN A 360 13.35 15.27 -0.59
C ASN A 360 13.59 16.77 -0.77
N ASP A 361 14.78 17.14 -1.21
CA ASP A 361 15.10 18.50 -1.63
C ASP A 361 15.20 18.52 -3.16
N SER A 362 14.10 18.87 -3.82
CA SER A 362 14.05 19.05 -5.28
C SER A 362 14.53 17.82 -6.08
N GLY A 363 14.08 16.63 -5.67
CA GLY A 363 14.42 15.34 -6.27
C GLY A 363 15.69 14.69 -5.69
N ARG A 364 16.28 15.26 -4.64
CA ARG A 364 17.45 14.71 -3.94
C ARG A 364 17.08 14.32 -2.51
N PHE A 365 17.27 13.04 -2.20
CA PHE A 365 16.90 12.48 -0.92
C PHE A 365 18.08 12.46 0.06
N ALA A 366 17.83 12.93 1.27
CA ALA A 366 18.78 12.89 2.38
C ALA A 366 18.13 12.31 3.63
N ARG A 367 18.83 11.42 4.34
CA ARG A 367 18.32 10.81 5.57
C ARG A 367 18.13 11.86 6.65
N VAL A 368 16.97 11.82 7.29
CA VAL A 368 16.64 12.60 8.49
C VAL A 368 16.28 11.66 9.65
N VAL A 369 16.31 12.18 10.88
CA VAL A 369 15.98 11.44 12.11
C VAL A 369 15.10 12.35 12.97
N PRO A 370 13.79 12.43 12.71
CA PRO A 370 12.89 13.41 13.35
C PRO A 370 12.43 12.97 14.77
N GLY A 371 13.30 12.31 15.54
CA GLY A 371 13.02 11.88 16.91
C GLY A 371 13.49 10.47 17.25
N GLU A 372 13.32 10.08 18.52
CA GLU A 372 13.84 8.82 19.09
C GLU A 372 13.29 7.56 18.39
N ALA A 373 12.08 7.62 17.84
CA ALA A 373 11.48 6.50 17.11
C ALA A 373 12.30 6.08 15.88
N PHE A 374 13.03 7.01 15.26
CA PHE A 374 13.90 6.76 14.10
C PHE A 374 15.32 6.30 14.48
N GLU A 375 15.63 6.24 15.78
CA GLU A 375 16.86 5.68 16.32
C GLU A 375 16.67 4.25 16.83
N ARG A 376 15.42 3.89 17.17
CA ARG A 376 15.09 2.57 17.71
C ARG A 376 14.89 1.54 16.61
N ALA A 377 15.66 0.45 16.69
CA ALA A 377 15.55 -0.69 15.79
C ALA A 377 14.39 -1.62 16.16
N TRP A 378 13.70 -2.15 15.15
CA TRP A 378 12.49 -2.97 15.26
C TRP A 378 12.26 -3.77 13.95
N PRO A 379 11.34 -4.75 13.91
CA PRO A 379 11.06 -5.55 12.73
C PRO A 379 9.79 -5.05 12.02
N GLY A 380 9.84 -3.82 11.48
CA GLY A 380 8.73 -3.21 10.75
C GLY A 380 8.34 -3.99 9.49
N ARG A 381 7.05 -4.00 9.16
CA ARG A 381 6.47 -4.64 7.97
C ARG A 381 5.51 -3.69 7.25
N GLY A 382 4.20 -3.92 7.36
CA GLY A 382 3.18 -3.05 6.80
C GLY A 382 3.22 -1.67 7.44
N ALA A 383 2.87 -0.65 6.68
CA ALA A 383 2.73 0.72 7.15
C ALA A 383 1.59 1.39 6.41
N ALA A 384 0.77 2.12 7.16
CA ALA A 384 -0.35 2.89 6.69
C ALA A 384 -0.20 4.34 7.17
N PHE A 385 -0.76 5.26 6.41
CA PHE A 385 -0.53 6.70 6.50
C PHE A 385 -1.87 7.43 6.51
N GLY A 386 -1.97 8.48 7.33
CA GLY A 386 -3.15 9.34 7.43
C GLY A 386 -2.97 10.36 8.55
N ASP A 387 -3.76 11.43 8.52
CA ASP A 387 -3.78 12.48 9.55
C ASP A 387 -4.69 12.01 10.71
N LEU A 388 -4.10 11.38 11.74
CA LEU A 388 -4.84 10.68 12.79
C LEU A 388 -5.52 11.65 13.76
N ASP A 389 -4.97 12.84 13.98
CA ASP A 389 -5.54 13.84 14.88
C ASP A 389 -6.14 15.06 14.16
N ASN A 390 -6.20 15.01 12.82
CA ASN A 390 -6.82 16.00 11.94
C ASN A 390 -6.16 17.39 12.04
N ASP A 391 -4.84 17.42 12.19
CA ASP A 391 -4.08 18.64 12.40
C ASP A 391 -3.33 19.15 11.14
N GLY A 392 -3.34 18.34 10.07
CA GLY A 392 -2.84 18.71 8.76
C GLY A 392 -1.45 18.21 8.40
N ASP A 393 -0.90 17.29 9.16
CA ASP A 393 0.24 16.51 8.73
C ASP A 393 -0.03 15.00 8.79
N VAL A 394 0.81 14.25 8.08
CA VAL A 394 0.59 12.81 7.89
C VAL A 394 1.31 12.04 9.00
N ASP A 395 0.56 11.26 9.75
CA ASP A 395 1.06 10.27 10.70
C ASP A 395 1.31 8.91 10.02
N VAL A 396 2.06 8.06 10.72
CA VAL A 396 2.37 6.71 10.22
C VAL A 396 2.08 5.65 11.27
N VAL A 397 1.29 4.65 10.90
CA VAL A 397 1.07 3.43 11.70
C VAL A 397 1.82 2.27 11.08
N VAL A 398 2.63 1.57 11.85
CA VAL A 398 3.46 0.47 11.37
C VAL A 398 3.19 -0.82 12.13
N GLY A 399 2.98 -1.89 11.38
CA GLY A 399 2.87 -3.26 11.89
C GLY A 399 4.26 -3.87 12.09
N SER A 400 4.43 -4.61 13.19
CA SER A 400 5.67 -5.32 13.52
C SER A 400 5.45 -6.83 13.58
N VAL A 401 6.45 -7.61 13.15
CA VAL A 401 6.40 -9.07 13.38
C VAL A 401 6.77 -9.38 14.82
N GLY A 402 5.89 -10.09 15.54
CA GLY A 402 6.19 -10.61 16.87
C GLY A 402 6.39 -9.54 17.95
N GLY A 403 5.98 -8.30 17.68
CA GLY A 403 6.15 -7.15 18.57
C GLY A 403 4.96 -6.19 18.51
N PRO A 404 4.96 -5.13 19.34
CA PRO A 404 3.92 -4.12 19.31
C PRO A 404 3.94 -3.33 18.01
N ALA A 405 2.78 -2.86 17.56
CA ALA A 405 2.69 -1.83 16.54
C ALA A 405 3.28 -0.50 17.06
N LEU A 406 3.68 0.37 16.14
CA LEU A 406 4.03 1.75 16.48
C LEU A 406 3.10 2.70 15.73
N VAL A 407 2.76 3.78 16.43
CA VAL A 407 2.12 4.96 15.86
C VAL A 407 3.16 6.07 15.95
N LEU A 408 3.57 6.58 14.80
CA LEU A 408 4.48 7.71 14.65
C LEU A 408 3.61 8.93 14.38
N ARG A 409 3.38 9.72 15.43
CA ARG A 409 2.68 10.98 15.28
C ARG A 409 3.64 12.04 14.75
N ASN A 410 3.22 12.78 13.74
CA ASN A 410 3.93 13.93 13.24
C ASN A 410 3.48 15.17 14.04
N ASP A 411 4.43 15.96 14.53
CA ASP A 411 4.17 17.16 15.35
C ASP A 411 4.94 18.36 14.75
N GLY A 412 5.27 18.28 13.46
CA GLY A 412 6.21 19.18 12.80
C GLY A 412 5.80 19.63 11.41
N GLY A 413 5.02 18.83 10.66
CA GLY A 413 4.58 19.21 9.33
C GLY A 413 3.56 20.33 9.36
N ASN A 414 2.62 20.30 10.31
CA ASN A 414 1.60 21.32 10.48
C ASN A 414 2.14 22.71 10.91
N LEU A 415 3.45 22.84 11.16
CA LEU A 415 4.13 24.13 11.34
C LEU A 415 4.12 24.96 10.04
N ARG A 416 3.93 24.32 8.89
CA ARG A 416 3.67 24.97 7.61
C ARG A 416 2.19 24.85 7.24
N SER A 417 1.74 25.75 6.36
CA SER A 417 0.38 25.71 5.83
C SER A 417 0.13 24.41 5.06
N TRP A 418 -1.08 23.89 5.19
CA TRP A 418 -1.52 22.65 4.55
C TRP A 418 -2.93 22.81 3.97
N LEU A 419 -3.35 21.87 3.12
CA LEU A 419 -4.72 21.74 2.64
C LEU A 419 -5.10 20.25 2.55
N GLY A 420 -6.14 19.86 3.26
CA GLY A 420 -6.76 18.54 3.16
C GLY A 420 -7.79 18.50 2.04
N ILE A 421 -7.86 17.39 1.29
CA ILE A 421 -8.85 17.18 0.23
C ILE A 421 -9.48 15.80 0.38
N GLN A 422 -10.80 15.77 0.56
CA GLN A 422 -11.63 14.56 0.54
C GLN A 422 -12.47 14.54 -0.73
N THR A 423 -12.36 13.49 -1.54
CA THR A 423 -13.20 13.27 -2.73
C THR A 423 -14.44 12.47 -2.39
N ILE A 424 -15.58 12.82 -3.00
CA ILE A 424 -16.80 12.01 -2.99
C ILE A 424 -17.34 11.91 -4.41
N GLY A 425 -17.24 10.72 -5.02
CA GLY A 425 -17.77 10.42 -6.34
C GLY A 425 -19.30 10.31 -6.37
N LYS A 426 -19.89 10.54 -7.54
CA LYS A 426 -21.32 10.32 -7.82
C LYS A 426 -21.54 9.47 -9.07
N ARG A 427 -20.75 9.74 -10.11
CA ARG A 427 -20.67 8.94 -11.33
C ARG A 427 -19.45 8.04 -11.29
N SER A 428 -18.33 8.56 -10.81
CA SER A 428 -17.19 7.75 -10.39
C SER A 428 -17.51 6.99 -9.11
N ASN A 429 -16.68 5.99 -8.77
CA ASN A 429 -16.73 5.31 -7.48
C ASN A 429 -16.76 6.33 -6.32
N ARG A 430 -17.50 5.99 -5.26
CA ARG A 430 -17.86 6.91 -4.18
C ARG A 430 -16.64 7.45 -3.43
N ASP A 431 -15.59 6.66 -3.30
CA ASP A 431 -14.32 7.06 -2.68
C ASP A 431 -13.51 8.06 -3.52
N GLY A 432 -13.78 8.14 -4.83
CA GLY A 432 -13.00 8.94 -5.76
C GLY A 432 -11.63 8.34 -6.08
N ILE A 433 -11.41 7.05 -5.82
CA ILE A 433 -10.18 6.35 -6.19
C ILE A 433 -9.94 6.48 -7.70
N GLY A 434 -8.71 6.83 -8.07
CA GLY A 434 -8.32 7.15 -9.44
C GLY A 434 -8.44 8.64 -9.79
N CYS A 435 -8.99 9.49 -8.92
CA CYS A 435 -8.97 10.93 -9.15
C CYS A 435 -7.54 11.44 -9.23
N ARG A 436 -7.25 12.26 -10.25
CA ARG A 436 -6.00 13.00 -10.36
C ARG A 436 -6.23 14.43 -9.90
N VAL A 437 -5.49 14.84 -8.87
CA VAL A 437 -5.62 16.15 -8.22
C VAL A 437 -4.37 16.97 -8.49
N LYS A 438 -4.57 18.13 -9.10
CA LYS A 438 -3.53 19.14 -9.33
C LYS A 438 -3.78 20.32 -8.41
N VAL A 439 -2.79 20.67 -7.59
CA VAL A 439 -2.84 21.85 -6.72
C VAL A 439 -1.80 22.85 -7.18
N VAL A 440 -2.21 24.10 -7.35
CA VAL A 440 -1.34 25.21 -7.77
C VAL A 440 -1.34 26.29 -6.70
N SER A 441 -0.15 26.63 -6.19
CA SER A 441 0.01 27.71 -5.23
C SER A 441 -0.14 29.10 -5.89
N PRO A 442 -0.31 30.18 -5.09
CA PRO A 442 -0.23 31.56 -5.57
C PRO A 442 1.13 31.90 -6.20
N SER A 443 2.22 31.37 -5.64
CA SER A 443 3.59 31.49 -6.17
C SER A 443 3.83 30.72 -7.47
N GLY A 444 2.95 29.78 -7.84
CA GLY A 444 3.00 29.02 -9.09
C GLY A 444 3.58 27.61 -8.97
N SER A 445 4.06 27.22 -7.79
CA SER A 445 4.40 25.83 -7.48
C SER A 445 3.20 24.94 -7.74
N THR A 446 3.44 23.77 -8.34
CA THR A 446 2.38 22.84 -8.74
C THR A 446 2.69 21.47 -8.18
N GLN A 447 1.69 20.82 -7.62
CA GLN A 447 1.78 19.47 -7.07
C GLN A 447 0.69 18.60 -7.68
N TYR A 448 0.99 17.32 -7.83
CA TYR A 448 0.10 16.32 -8.40
C TYR A 448 -0.06 15.13 -7.45
N PHE A 449 -1.29 14.62 -7.38
CA PHE A 449 -1.67 13.52 -6.51
C PHE A 449 -2.67 12.62 -7.23
N THR A 450 -2.69 11.35 -6.83
CA THR A 450 -3.71 10.39 -7.20
C THR A 450 -4.41 9.92 -5.92
N VAL A 451 -5.74 9.90 -5.92
CA VAL A 451 -6.49 9.32 -4.80
C VAL A 451 -6.42 7.80 -4.91
N ASN A 452 -5.84 7.16 -3.90
CA ASN A 452 -5.79 5.71 -3.74
C ASN A 452 -5.70 5.37 -2.24
N THR A 453 -6.01 4.13 -1.91
CA THR A 453 -5.80 3.58 -0.56
C THR A 453 -4.62 2.60 -0.52
N ALA A 454 -4.31 1.91 -1.62
CA ALA A 454 -3.23 0.92 -1.65
C ALA A 454 -1.85 1.58 -1.53
N VAL A 455 -1.04 1.09 -0.59
CA VAL A 455 0.27 1.67 -0.31
C VAL A 455 1.29 0.61 0.11
N GLY A 456 2.50 0.72 -0.44
CA GLY A 456 3.67 0.01 0.04
C GLY A 456 3.51 -1.51 0.03
N TYR A 457 3.62 -2.12 1.22
CA TYR A 457 3.57 -3.57 1.43
C TYR A 457 2.33 -3.94 2.25
N LEU A 458 1.41 -4.70 1.64
CA LEU A 458 0.26 -5.36 2.30
C LEU A 458 -0.71 -4.42 3.02
N SER A 459 -0.66 -3.10 2.76
CA SER A 459 -1.29 -2.09 3.61
C SER A 459 -2.21 -1.16 2.83
N ALA A 460 -3.11 -0.50 3.56
CA ALA A 460 -4.02 0.49 3.03
C ALA A 460 -3.99 1.77 3.89
N SER A 461 -4.09 2.91 3.23
CA SER A 461 -3.99 4.25 3.81
C SER A 461 -5.32 4.99 3.76
N ASP A 462 -5.40 6.06 4.53
CA ASP A 462 -6.43 7.08 4.37
C ASP A 462 -6.45 7.59 2.93
N LYS A 463 -7.65 7.73 2.36
CA LYS A 463 -7.87 8.26 1.00
C LYS A 463 -7.75 9.78 0.91
N ARG A 464 -7.82 10.49 2.05
CA ARG A 464 -7.67 11.95 2.09
C ARG A 464 -6.27 12.34 1.65
N LEU A 465 -6.19 13.39 0.84
CA LEU A 465 -4.93 13.98 0.44
C LEU A 465 -4.58 15.12 1.40
N ILE A 466 -3.34 15.15 1.87
CA ILE A 466 -2.76 16.29 2.58
C ILE A 466 -1.73 16.94 1.64
N VAL A 467 -1.87 18.24 1.43
CA VAL A 467 -1.03 19.02 0.53
C VAL A 467 -0.29 20.09 1.31
N GLY A 468 1.04 20.00 1.36
CA GLY A 468 1.88 21.06 1.89
C GLY A 468 1.85 22.31 1.01
N LEU A 469 1.65 23.48 1.62
CA LEU A 469 1.55 24.77 0.94
C LEU A 469 2.72 25.71 1.26
N ASP A 470 3.73 25.23 1.99
CA ASP A 470 4.96 25.97 2.32
C ASP A 470 4.72 27.40 2.85
N GLY A 471 3.71 27.54 3.73
CA GLY A 471 3.37 28.83 4.36
C GLY A 471 2.43 29.74 3.53
N GLU A 472 2.01 29.33 2.34
CA GLU A 472 0.96 30.03 1.58
C GLU A 472 -0.38 29.96 2.33
N THR A 473 -1.19 31.01 2.25
CA THR A 473 -2.47 31.09 2.98
C THR A 473 -3.64 30.45 2.24
N ALA A 474 -3.44 30.07 0.97
CA ALA A 474 -4.44 29.44 0.12
C ALA A 474 -3.77 28.74 -1.06
N ALA A 475 -4.42 27.70 -1.59
CA ALA A 475 -4.16 27.22 -2.94
C ALA A 475 -4.89 28.12 -3.96
N ARG A 476 -4.18 28.54 -5.01
CA ARG A 476 -4.78 29.33 -6.10
C ARG A 476 -5.79 28.51 -6.89
N LEU A 477 -5.46 27.26 -7.17
CA LEU A 477 -6.30 26.31 -7.90
C LEU A 477 -6.14 24.91 -7.33
N VAL A 478 -7.26 24.24 -7.09
CA VAL A 478 -7.36 22.78 -6.97
C VAL A 478 -8.17 22.30 -8.17
N GLU A 479 -7.54 21.55 -9.06
CA GLU A 479 -8.18 20.91 -10.22
C GLU A 479 -8.26 19.40 -9.98
N ILE A 480 -9.47 18.85 -9.98
CA ILE A 480 -9.74 17.43 -9.77
C ILE A 480 -10.27 16.86 -11.08
N ARG A 481 -9.53 15.91 -11.66
CA ARG A 481 -10.00 15.10 -12.78
C ARG A 481 -10.52 13.78 -12.23
N TRP A 482 -11.83 13.60 -12.34
CA TRP A 482 -12.55 12.42 -11.90
C TRP A 482 -12.40 11.28 -12.94
N PRO A 483 -12.42 10.00 -12.52
CA PRO A 483 -12.44 8.85 -13.43
C PRO A 483 -13.55 8.92 -14.50
N SER A 484 -14.67 9.58 -14.19
CA SER A 484 -15.77 9.80 -15.14
C SER A 484 -15.44 10.73 -16.32
N GLY A 485 -14.26 11.36 -16.29
CA GLY A 485 -13.79 12.39 -17.22
C GLY A 485 -14.19 13.82 -16.83
N VAL A 486 -14.98 13.99 -15.78
CA VAL A 486 -15.35 15.31 -15.24
C VAL A 486 -14.11 16.02 -14.69
N VAL A 487 -13.98 17.32 -14.98
CA VAL A 487 -12.94 18.18 -14.40
C VAL A 487 -13.59 19.24 -13.53
N GLN A 488 -13.32 19.18 -12.23
CA GLN A 488 -13.80 20.14 -11.24
C GLN A 488 -12.66 21.09 -10.86
N LYS A 489 -12.97 22.39 -10.71
CA LYS A 489 -12.00 23.42 -10.32
C LYS A 489 -12.52 24.17 -9.11
N LEU A 490 -11.67 24.28 -8.09
CA LEU A 490 -11.87 25.12 -6.92
C LEU A 490 -10.78 26.18 -6.92
N GLU A 491 -11.16 27.45 -6.83
CA GLU A 491 -10.22 28.58 -6.87
C GLU A 491 -10.10 29.25 -5.50
N ASN A 492 -8.91 29.73 -5.16
CA ASN A 492 -8.62 30.46 -3.92
C ASN A 492 -9.06 29.70 -2.66
N VAL A 493 -8.72 28.42 -2.57
CA VAL A 493 -9.07 27.54 -1.46
C VAL A 493 -8.16 27.84 -0.28
N ALA A 494 -8.69 28.33 0.84
CA ALA A 494 -7.89 28.70 2.00
C ALA A 494 -7.17 27.47 2.61
N ALA A 495 -5.97 27.69 3.12
CA ALA A 495 -5.18 26.69 3.84
C ALA A 495 -5.74 26.40 5.25
N GLY A 496 -5.21 25.37 5.92
CA GLY A 496 -5.52 25.02 7.30
C GLY A 496 -6.90 24.39 7.49
N GLN A 497 -7.39 23.69 6.46
CA GLN A 497 -8.68 23.00 6.49
C GLN A 497 -8.68 21.78 5.57
N THR A 498 -9.65 20.90 5.78
CA THR A 498 -9.99 19.83 4.85
C THR A 498 -11.24 20.20 4.06
N VAL A 499 -11.15 20.19 2.73
CA VAL A 499 -12.26 20.47 1.83
C VAL A 499 -12.85 19.17 1.28
N THR A 500 -14.17 19.03 1.39
CA THR A 500 -14.91 17.95 0.72
C THR A 500 -15.29 18.36 -0.71
N ALA A 501 -14.65 17.75 -1.69
CA ALA A 501 -14.96 17.90 -3.10
C ALA A 501 -15.93 16.79 -3.54
N VAL A 502 -17.20 17.18 -3.74
CA VAL A 502 -18.22 16.28 -4.29
C VAL A 502 -18.23 16.41 -5.81
N GLU A 503 -18.19 15.28 -6.52
CA GLU A 503 -18.22 15.23 -7.98
C GLU A 503 -19.45 16.01 -8.51
N PRO A 504 -19.27 16.98 -9.42
CA PRO A 504 -20.38 17.73 -9.97
C PRO A 504 -21.20 16.86 -10.90
N THR A 505 -22.52 17.00 -10.80
CA THR A 505 -23.46 16.38 -11.74
C THR A 505 -23.55 17.27 -13.00
N PRO A 506 -23.55 16.71 -14.23
CA PRO A 506 -23.56 17.49 -15.47
C PRO A 506 -24.66 18.54 -15.60
#